data_AF-A0ABD5LRH8-F1
#
_entry.id   AF-A0ABD5LRH8-F1
#
_cell.length_a   1.000
_cell.length_b   1.000
_cell.length_c   1.000
_cell.angle_alpha   90.00
_cell.angle_beta   90.00
_cell.angle_gamma   90.00
#
_symmetry.space_group_name_H-M   'P 1'
#
loop_
_entity.id
_entity.type
_entity.pdbx_description
1 polymer ?
#
loop_
_entity_poly.entity_id
_entity_poly.type
_entity_poly.pdbx_seq_one_letter_code
_entity_poly.pdbx_strand_id
1 'polypeptide(L)'
;MCLGEGKWPVYSNENDAPWVLERMNALMDAGLIEQTVDGDEWVFSLSEKGRKAWQPYQDFCYGHLFISQIKEIQPIDSDKSTIYFYYGVKDIPAWARNSDVQSAFSELDIVINGINRELYQLKIEKLPDNHFKVLSYPVPIE
;
A
#
# COMPACT_ATOMS: atom_id res chain seq x y z
N MET A 1 1.38 3.28 3.90
CA MET A 1 1.69 2.12 3.02
C MET A 1 2.28 2.67 1.74
N CYS A 2 3.28 2.00 1.15
CA CYS A 2 4.06 2.54 0.03
C CYS A 2 4.47 1.43 -0.94
N LEU A 3 4.82 1.77 -2.19
CA LEU A 3 5.07 0.79 -3.27
C LEU A 3 6.36 -0.04 -3.10
N GLY A 4 7.39 0.54 -2.47
CA GLY A 4 8.56 -0.20 -2.00
C GLY A 4 9.87 0.07 -2.74
N GLU A 5 9.89 0.87 -3.81
CA GLU A 5 11.11 1.24 -4.53
C GLU A 5 11.89 2.35 -3.80
N GLY A 6 12.75 1.96 -2.85
CA GLY A 6 13.42 2.90 -1.95
C GLY A 6 14.54 3.76 -2.55
N LYS A 7 14.89 3.63 -3.84
CA LYS A 7 16.03 4.33 -4.46
C LYS A 7 15.74 4.76 -5.90
N TRP A 8 16.10 6.00 -6.19
CA TRP A 8 16.02 6.62 -7.51
C TRP A 8 17.36 7.30 -7.84
N PRO A 9 17.83 7.31 -9.11
CA PRO A 9 17.19 6.69 -10.28
C PRO A 9 17.28 5.16 -10.29
N VAL A 10 16.41 4.53 -11.07
CA VAL A 10 16.44 3.08 -11.37
C VAL A 10 17.02 2.89 -12.76
N TYR A 11 18.04 2.05 -12.86
CA TYR A 11 18.65 1.64 -14.12
C TYR A 11 18.08 0.29 -14.52
N SER A 12 17.72 0.15 -15.79
CA SER A 12 17.17 -1.09 -16.32
C SER A 12 17.56 -1.28 -17.78
N ASN A 13 17.46 -2.50 -18.29
CA ASN A 13 17.67 -2.84 -19.70
C ASN A 13 16.78 -4.01 -20.13
N GLU A 14 16.91 -4.42 -21.40
CA GLU A 14 16.10 -5.49 -22.00
C GLU A 14 16.24 -6.87 -21.33
N ASN A 15 17.30 -7.10 -20.55
CA ASN A 15 17.54 -8.36 -19.84
C ASN A 15 16.86 -8.40 -18.46
N ASP A 16 16.31 -7.27 -17.99
CA ASP A 16 15.59 -7.26 -16.73
C ASP A 16 14.28 -8.01 -16.82
N ALA A 17 13.79 -8.43 -15.65
CA ALA A 17 12.54 -9.16 -15.58
C ALA A 17 11.38 -8.26 -16.09
N PRO A 18 10.46 -8.79 -16.92
CA PRO A 18 9.41 -7.97 -17.56
C PRO A 18 8.55 -7.15 -16.59
N TRP A 19 8.33 -7.65 -15.38
CA TRP A 19 7.56 -6.96 -14.34
C TRP A 19 8.23 -5.66 -13.85
N VAL A 20 9.55 -5.53 -13.98
CA VAL A 20 10.26 -4.28 -13.67
C VAL A 20 9.85 -3.19 -14.66
N LEU A 21 9.87 -3.50 -15.96
CA LEU A 21 9.46 -2.56 -17.00
C LEU A 21 7.97 -2.22 -16.92
N GLU A 22 7.12 -3.19 -16.61
CA GLU A 22 5.69 -2.95 -16.40
C GLU A 22 5.45 -1.93 -15.27
N ARG A 23 6.14 -2.09 -14.14
CA ARG A 23 6.09 -1.12 -13.03
C ARG A 23 6.59 0.26 -13.42
N MET A 24 7.71 0.34 -14.14
CA MET A 24 8.26 1.62 -14.59
C MET A 24 7.29 2.33 -15.56
N ASN A 25 6.73 1.60 -16.53
CA ASN A 25 5.76 2.14 -17.46
C ASN A 25 4.51 2.66 -16.74
N ALA A 26 3.97 1.91 -15.79
CA ALA A 26 2.81 2.35 -15.01
C ALA A 26 3.11 3.64 -14.20
N LEU A 27 4.30 3.77 -13.62
CA LEU A 27 4.71 4.98 -12.91
C LEU A 27 4.95 6.16 -13.87
N MET A 28 5.45 5.91 -15.08
CA MET A 28 5.59 6.91 -16.14
C MET A 28 4.24 7.42 -16.62
N ASP A 29 3.29 6.53 -16.89
CA ASP A 29 1.94 6.87 -17.33
C ASP A 29 1.17 7.64 -16.25
N ALA A 30 1.44 7.34 -14.97
CA ALA A 30 0.98 8.14 -13.84
C ALA A 30 1.71 9.49 -13.69
N GLY A 31 2.73 9.76 -14.49
CA GLY A 31 3.55 10.98 -14.48
C GLY A 31 4.45 11.12 -13.26
N LEU A 32 4.72 10.03 -12.54
CA LEU A 32 5.55 10.04 -11.32
C LEU A 32 7.04 9.96 -11.64
N ILE A 33 7.39 9.36 -12.77
CA ILE A 33 8.78 9.22 -13.20
C ILE A 33 8.91 9.56 -14.68
N GLU A 34 10.15 9.77 -15.09
CA GLU A 34 10.56 10.07 -16.46
C GLU A 34 11.68 9.11 -16.87
N GLN A 35 11.72 8.74 -18.14
CA GLN A 35 12.74 7.88 -18.71
C GLN A 35 13.72 8.69 -19.56
N THR A 36 15.00 8.39 -19.37
CA THR A 36 16.09 8.80 -20.26
C THR A 36 16.89 7.56 -20.69
N VAL A 37 17.84 7.73 -21.59
CA VAL A 37 18.71 6.65 -22.08
C VAL A 37 20.16 7.03 -21.80
N ASP A 38 20.91 6.10 -21.23
CA ASP A 38 22.36 6.21 -21.01
C ASP A 38 23.05 4.97 -21.58
N GLY A 39 23.61 5.11 -22.79
CA GLY A 39 24.13 3.97 -23.55
C GLY A 39 23.02 2.97 -23.90
N ASP A 40 23.19 1.72 -23.45
CA ASP A 40 22.23 0.64 -23.64
C ASP A 40 21.24 0.49 -22.46
N GLU A 41 21.31 1.38 -21.46
CA GLU A 41 20.45 1.36 -20.29
C GLU A 41 19.33 2.41 -20.37
N TRP A 42 18.15 2.03 -19.89
CA TRP A 42 17.07 2.95 -19.56
C TRP A 42 17.26 3.46 -18.14
N VAL A 43 17.22 4.78 -17.98
CA VAL A 43 17.38 5.44 -16.69
C VAL A 43 16.08 6.11 -16.30
N PHE A 44 15.41 5.56 -15.29
CA PHE A 44 14.16 6.04 -14.74
C PHE A 44 14.41 6.94 -13.53
N SER A 45 13.93 8.18 -13.60
CA SER A 45 14.14 9.22 -12.57
C SER A 45 12.83 9.83 -12.09
N LEU A 46 12.80 10.34 -10.86
CA LEU A 46 11.63 11.06 -10.34
C LEU A 46 11.37 12.35 -11.15
N SER A 47 10.14 12.46 -11.68
CA SER A 47 9.61 13.70 -12.26
C SER A 47 9.40 14.76 -11.18
N GLU A 48 9.05 16.00 -11.54
CA GLU A 48 8.70 17.02 -10.54
C GLU A 48 7.51 16.56 -9.66
N LYS A 49 6.50 15.94 -10.28
CA LYS A 49 5.35 15.36 -9.57
C LYS A 49 5.80 14.20 -8.68
N GLY A 50 6.69 13.34 -9.20
CA GLY A 50 7.30 12.24 -8.47
C GLY A 50 7.98 12.69 -7.19
N ARG A 51 8.86 13.70 -7.28
CA ARG A 51 9.59 14.24 -6.12
C ARG A 51 8.69 14.78 -5.02
N LYS A 52 7.51 15.30 -5.36
CA LYS A 52 6.52 15.77 -4.38
C LYS A 52 5.76 14.62 -3.70
N ALA A 53 5.58 13.50 -4.40
CA ALA A 53 4.88 12.32 -3.89
C ALA A 53 5.80 11.32 -3.18
N TRP A 54 7.09 11.32 -3.54
CA TRP A 54 8.09 10.41 -3.02
C TRP A 54 8.53 10.80 -1.61
N GLN A 55 8.60 9.81 -0.72
CA GLN A 55 9.12 9.99 0.64
C GLN A 55 10.48 9.28 0.80
N PRO A 56 11.50 9.97 1.33
CA PRO A 56 12.78 9.33 1.63
C PRO A 56 12.60 8.07 2.48
N TYR A 57 13.22 6.96 2.05
CA TYR A 57 13.21 5.66 2.73
C TYR A 57 11.86 4.93 2.82
N GLN A 58 10.80 5.48 2.22
CA GLN A 58 9.48 4.85 2.16
C GLN A 58 8.91 4.71 0.75
N ASP A 59 9.44 5.47 -0.22
CA ASP A 59 8.99 5.52 -1.63
C ASP A 59 7.63 6.21 -1.83
N PHE A 60 6.83 5.80 -2.82
CA PHE A 60 5.52 6.38 -3.11
C PHE A 60 4.45 5.83 -2.16
N CYS A 61 4.12 6.62 -1.15
CA CYS A 61 3.11 6.25 -0.16
C CYS A 61 1.69 6.61 -0.62
N TYR A 62 0.77 5.64 -0.53
CA TYR A 62 -0.58 5.73 -1.09
C TYR A 62 -1.69 5.80 -0.03
N GLY A 63 -1.33 6.10 1.22
CA GLY A 63 -2.29 6.42 2.28
C GLY A 63 -2.12 5.63 3.58
N HIS A 64 -3.12 5.80 4.44
CA HIS A 64 -3.16 5.25 5.80
C HIS A 64 -4.41 4.38 6.02
N LEU A 65 -4.20 3.14 6.46
CA LEU A 65 -5.29 2.25 6.86
C LEU A 65 -5.98 2.78 8.12
N PHE A 66 -7.29 2.61 8.17
CA PHE A 66 -8.09 2.82 9.37
C PHE A 66 -9.24 1.82 9.41
N ILE A 67 -9.77 1.56 10.60
CA ILE A 67 -11.01 0.80 10.75
C ILE A 67 -12.15 1.68 10.26
N SER A 68 -12.76 1.33 9.13
CA SER A 68 -13.88 2.11 8.57
C SER A 68 -15.21 1.75 9.21
N GLN A 69 -15.41 0.46 9.53
CA GLN A 69 -16.62 -0.01 10.17
C GLN A 69 -16.33 -1.25 11.02
N ILE A 70 -16.80 -1.26 12.26
CA ILE A 70 -16.85 -2.47 13.08
C ILE A 70 -18.11 -3.24 12.70
N LYS A 71 -17.96 -4.50 12.28
CA LYS A 71 -19.06 -5.42 12.01
C LYS A 71 -19.56 -6.05 13.31
N GLU A 72 -18.65 -6.55 14.13
CA GLU A 72 -18.98 -7.27 15.36
C GLU A 72 -17.79 -7.24 16.34
N ILE A 73 -18.10 -7.30 17.63
CA ILE A 73 -17.12 -7.54 18.70
C ILE A 73 -17.56 -8.80 19.44
N GLN A 74 -16.78 -9.86 19.32
CA GLN A 74 -17.07 -11.16 19.91
C GLN A 74 -16.19 -11.39 21.14
N PRO A 75 -16.76 -11.49 22.35
CA PRO A 75 -16.01 -11.83 23.55
C PRO A 75 -15.34 -13.22 23.44
N ILE A 76 -14.09 -13.32 23.87
CA ILE A 76 -13.36 -14.58 24.02
C ILE A 76 -13.35 -15.01 25.50
N ASP A 77 -13.05 -14.06 26.39
CA ASP A 77 -13.02 -14.21 27.85
C ASP A 77 -13.28 -12.83 28.51
N SER A 78 -13.23 -12.70 29.84
CA SER A 78 -13.58 -11.48 30.61
C SER A 78 -13.00 -10.19 30.04
N ASP A 79 -11.74 -10.24 29.61
CA ASP A 79 -11.00 -9.06 29.14
C ASP A 79 -10.55 -9.17 27.69
N LYS A 80 -10.92 -10.23 26.96
CA LYS A 80 -10.45 -10.49 25.60
C LYS A 80 -11.60 -10.52 24.60
N SER A 81 -11.38 -9.98 23.42
CA SER A 81 -12.37 -9.98 22.36
C SER A 81 -11.72 -10.07 20.98
N THR A 82 -12.44 -10.69 20.04
CA THR A 82 -12.16 -10.57 18.61
C THR A 82 -13.00 -9.42 18.05
N ILE A 83 -12.37 -8.46 17.38
CA ILE A 83 -13.05 -7.43 16.61
C ILE A 83 -13.07 -7.87 15.15
N TYR A 84 -14.26 -7.91 14.57
CA TYR A 84 -14.48 -8.10 13.15
C TYR A 84 -14.80 -6.75 12.50
N PHE A 85 -14.05 -6.36 11.48
CA PHE A 85 -14.13 -5.01 10.95
C PHE A 85 -13.77 -4.92 9.46
N TYR A 86 -14.30 -3.91 8.80
CA TYR A 86 -13.86 -3.48 7.48
C TYR A 86 -12.84 -2.35 7.62
N TYR A 87 -11.86 -2.31 6.73
CA TYR A 87 -10.89 -1.22 6.67
C TYR A 87 -11.24 -0.22 5.57
N GLY A 88 -10.74 1.00 5.75
CA GLY A 88 -10.64 1.99 4.69
C GLY A 88 -9.21 2.54 4.59
N VAL A 89 -8.97 3.32 3.54
CA VAL A 89 -7.69 4.02 3.34
C VAL A 89 -7.96 5.52 3.21
N LYS A 90 -7.27 6.34 4.02
CA LYS A 90 -7.30 7.80 3.92
C LYS A 90 -6.16 8.32 3.05
N ASP A 91 -6.38 9.52 2.50
CA ASP A 91 -5.37 10.29 1.78
C ASP A 91 -4.79 9.56 0.57
N ILE A 92 -5.64 8.78 -0.12
CA ILE A 92 -5.25 8.06 -1.34
C ILE A 92 -4.96 9.08 -2.44
N PRO A 93 -3.71 9.19 -2.92
CA PRO A 93 -3.39 10.11 -3.98
C PRO A 93 -4.00 9.64 -5.31
N ALA A 94 -4.27 10.58 -6.21
CA ALA A 94 -4.94 10.26 -7.48
C ALA A 94 -4.18 9.22 -8.32
N TRP A 95 -2.85 9.22 -8.27
CA TRP A 95 -2.02 8.25 -9.00
C TRP A 95 -2.25 6.81 -8.49
N ALA A 96 -2.56 6.61 -7.21
CA ALA A 96 -2.78 5.28 -6.64
C ALA A 96 -4.14 4.67 -7.05
N ARG A 97 -5.01 5.47 -7.68
CA ARG A 97 -6.28 5.02 -8.28
C ARG A 97 -6.17 4.74 -9.78
N ASN A 98 -5.00 4.95 -10.38
CA ASN A 98 -4.76 4.61 -11.77
C ASN A 98 -4.75 3.07 -11.91
N SER A 99 -5.49 2.54 -12.90
CA SER A 99 -5.65 1.11 -13.12
C SER A 99 -4.35 0.41 -13.52
N ASP A 100 -3.49 1.09 -14.26
CA ASP A 100 -2.21 0.55 -14.74
C ASP A 100 -1.23 0.45 -13.56
N VAL A 101 -1.24 1.45 -12.68
CA VAL A 101 -0.49 1.38 -11.41
C VAL A 101 -1.00 0.26 -10.51
N GLN A 102 -2.32 0.10 -10.37
CA GLN A 102 -2.86 -1.01 -9.56
C GLN A 102 -2.46 -2.37 -10.16
N SER A 103 -2.61 -2.53 -11.48
CA SER A 103 -2.26 -3.79 -12.16
C SER A 103 -0.78 -4.15 -12.01
N ALA A 104 0.12 -3.16 -12.15
CA ALA A 104 1.56 -3.37 -12.03
C ALA A 104 2.03 -3.57 -10.56
N PHE A 105 1.25 -3.11 -9.58
CA PHE A 105 1.54 -3.21 -8.15
C PHE A 105 0.40 -3.94 -7.43
N SER A 106 0.41 -5.27 -7.49
CA SER A 106 -0.65 -6.13 -6.95
C SER A 106 -0.99 -5.86 -5.47
N GLU A 107 -0.01 -5.53 -4.63
CA GLU A 107 -0.25 -5.15 -3.24
C GLU A 107 -1.11 -3.89 -3.11
N LEU A 108 -0.89 -2.90 -3.97
CA LEU A 108 -1.74 -1.71 -4.04
C LEU A 108 -3.16 -2.09 -4.51
N ASP A 109 -3.26 -2.91 -5.56
CA ASP A 109 -4.56 -3.35 -6.08
C ASP A 109 -5.40 -4.03 -5.00
N ILE A 110 -4.81 -5.00 -4.28
CA ILE A 110 -5.46 -5.72 -3.17
C ILE A 110 -5.97 -4.73 -2.13
N VAL A 111 -5.11 -3.81 -1.67
CA VAL A 111 -5.48 -2.83 -0.64
C VAL A 111 -6.58 -1.89 -1.11
N ILE A 112 -6.53 -1.39 -2.34
CA ILE A 112 -7.53 -0.44 -2.84
C ILE A 112 -8.87 -1.14 -3.10
N ASN A 113 -8.84 -2.35 -3.67
CA ASN A 113 -10.05 -3.10 -3.99
C ASN A 113 -10.73 -3.71 -2.76
N GLY A 114 -10.01 -3.93 -1.67
CA GLY A 114 -10.58 -4.44 -0.41
C GLY A 114 -11.22 -3.38 0.49
N ILE A 115 -11.07 -2.09 0.19
CA ILE A 115 -11.67 -0.98 0.97
C ILE A 115 -13.18 -1.21 1.15
N ASN A 116 -13.62 -1.25 2.41
CA ASN A 116 -15.00 -1.47 2.82
C ASN A 116 -15.66 -2.75 2.28
N ARG A 117 -14.85 -3.73 1.84
CA ARG A 117 -15.32 -4.98 1.24
C ARG A 117 -14.75 -6.19 1.94
N GLU A 118 -13.44 -6.17 2.22
CA GLU A 118 -12.78 -7.27 2.91
C GLU A 118 -12.99 -7.16 4.42
N LEU A 119 -13.41 -8.27 5.01
CA LEU A 119 -13.63 -8.37 6.44
C LEU A 119 -12.38 -8.92 7.11
N TYR A 120 -11.90 -8.20 8.12
CA TYR A 120 -10.73 -8.55 8.91
C TYR A 120 -11.12 -8.87 10.34
N GLN A 121 -10.26 -9.65 11.00
CA GLN A 121 -10.33 -9.89 12.43
C GLN A 121 -9.03 -9.46 13.13
N LEU A 122 -9.16 -8.92 14.34
CA LEU A 122 -8.03 -8.72 15.24
C LEU A 122 -8.44 -9.06 16.67
N LYS A 123 -7.51 -9.59 17.47
CA LYS A 123 -7.75 -9.88 18.88
C LYS A 123 -7.24 -8.74 19.75
N ILE A 124 -8.03 -8.34 20.73
CA ILE A 124 -7.68 -7.32 21.74
C ILE A 124 -7.83 -7.86 23.15
N GLU A 125 -7.09 -7.24 24.06
CA GLU A 125 -7.23 -7.37 25.50
C GLU A 125 -7.49 -5.99 26.11
N LYS A 126 -8.53 -5.88 26.93
CA LYS A 126 -8.81 -4.71 27.74
C LYS A 126 -7.96 -4.77 29.00
N LEU A 127 -7.14 -3.75 29.21
CA LEU A 127 -6.28 -3.63 30.38
C LEU A 127 -7.04 -2.99 31.55
N PRO A 128 -6.59 -3.17 32.81
CA PRO A 128 -7.24 -2.60 33.99
C PRO A 128 -7.35 -1.06 33.99
N ASP A 129 -6.49 -0.38 33.23
CA ASP A 129 -6.48 1.07 33.04
C ASP A 129 -7.45 1.55 31.93
N ASN A 130 -8.31 0.66 31.43
CA ASN A 130 -9.22 0.86 30.29
C ASN A 130 -8.53 1.11 28.93
N HIS A 131 -7.22 0.87 28.80
CA HIS A 131 -6.59 0.80 27.49
C HIS A 131 -6.79 -0.56 26.83
N PHE A 132 -6.62 -0.61 25.50
CA PHE A 132 -6.68 -1.85 24.74
C PHE A 132 -5.30 -2.21 24.21
N LYS A 133 -4.92 -3.47 24.39
CA LYS A 133 -3.73 -4.06 23.79
C LYS A 133 -4.14 -4.92 22.60
N VAL A 134 -3.54 -4.67 21.45
CA VAL A 134 -3.68 -5.55 20.28
C VAL A 134 -2.85 -6.82 20.53
N LEU A 135 -3.51 -7.98 20.48
CA LEU A 135 -2.89 -9.28 20.73
C LEU A 135 -2.41 -9.97 19.45
N SER A 136 -2.94 -9.58 18.28
CA SER A 136 -2.57 -10.15 16.99
C SER A 136 -2.60 -9.08 15.90
N TYR A 137 -1.80 -9.27 14.85
CA TYR A 137 -1.99 -8.50 13.62
C TYR A 137 -3.38 -8.76 13.05
N PRO A 138 -4.01 -7.75 12.40
CA PRO A 138 -5.21 -7.97 11.64
C PRO A 138 -4.99 -9.01 10.54
N VAL A 139 -5.93 -9.95 10.41
CA VAL A 139 -5.93 -10.95 9.33
C VAL A 139 -7.29 -10.96 8.64
N PRO A 140 -7.34 -11.17 7.31
CA PRO A 140 -8.61 -11.31 6.60
C PRO A 140 -9.37 -12.56 7.10
N ILE A 141 -10.69 -12.53 6.99
CA ILE A 141 -11.56 -13.68 7.25
C ILE A 141 -11.86 -14.35 5.91
N GLU A 142 -11.64 -15.67 5.85
CA GLU A 142 -12.03 -16.53 4.72
C GLU A 142 -13.53 -16.80 4.69
#